data_AF-A0A6J3K0P8-F1
#
_entry.id   AF-A0A6J3K0P8-F1
#
_cell.length_a   1.000
_cell.length_b   1.000
_cell.length_c   1.000
_cell.angle_alpha   90.00
_cell.angle_beta   90.00
_cell.angle_gamma   90.00
#
_symmetry.space_group_name_H-M   'P 1'
#
loop_
_entity.id
_entity.type
_entity.pdbx_description
1 polymer ?
#
loop_
_entity_poly.entity_id
_entity_poly.type
_entity_poly.pdbx_seq_one_letter_code
_entity_poly.pdbx_strand_id
1 'polypeptide(L)'
;MSILQPAFNILIVCGCWIPPSCRTFYGKLLYAAYTAFVIFLLCSFCISQFLNVILNVRTAEELSDSFYMFIASILSCCKIFTLLVNHKAIRILSRKLDEEPCKPIDEQEITIRRRFDKSIGYMIIFIIV
;
A
#
# COMPACT_ATOMS: atom_id res chain seq x y z
N MET A 1 18.01 -0.79 4.08
CA MET A 1 16.88 -1.69 3.79
C MET A 1 17.02 -2.20 2.37
N SER A 2 17.56 -3.41 2.22
CA SER A 2 17.72 -4.06 0.91
C SER A 2 16.69 -5.18 0.69
N ILE A 3 15.83 -5.50 1.67
CA ILE A 3 14.72 -6.46 1.53
C ILE A 3 13.48 -5.71 1.00
N LEU A 4 12.74 -6.28 0.04
CA LEU A 4 11.40 -5.81 -0.37
C LEU A 4 11.34 -4.38 -0.92
N GLN A 5 12.46 -3.89 -1.45
CA GLN A 5 12.59 -2.51 -1.95
C GLN A 5 11.49 -2.10 -2.94
N PRO A 6 11.04 -2.95 -3.89
CA PRO A 6 9.92 -2.63 -4.78
C PRO A 6 8.59 -2.40 -4.03
N ALA A 7 8.29 -3.25 -3.04
CA ALA A 7 7.05 -3.14 -2.25
C ALA A 7 7.05 -1.88 -1.38
N PHE A 8 8.18 -1.53 -0.76
CA PHE A 8 8.31 -0.29 0.00
C PHE A 8 8.22 0.95 -0.88
N ASN A 9 8.75 0.91 -2.10
CA ASN A 9 8.60 2.02 -3.05
C ASN A 9 7.13 2.31 -3.38
N ILE A 10 6.31 1.27 -3.61
CA ILE A 10 4.86 1.47 -3.78
C ILE A 10 4.25 2.04 -2.51
N LEU A 11 4.63 1.53 -1.35
CA LEU A 11 4.11 2.02 -0.07
C LEU A 11 4.44 3.50 0.16
N ILE A 12 5.59 3.99 -0.34
CA ILE A 12 5.97 5.41 -0.36
C ILE A 12 5.07 6.18 -1.35
N VAL A 13 4.87 5.65 -2.56
CA VAL A 13 4.01 6.27 -3.59
C VAL A 13 2.53 6.29 -3.17
N CYS A 14 2.07 5.31 -2.40
CA CYS A 14 0.71 5.29 -1.85
C CYS A 14 0.55 6.20 -0.61
N GLY A 15 1.58 6.95 -0.21
CA GLY A 15 1.53 7.81 0.98
C GLY A 15 1.54 7.06 2.31
N CYS A 16 1.69 5.73 2.29
CA CYS A 16 1.63 4.85 3.47
C CYS A 16 2.96 4.74 4.23
N TRP A 17 4.11 5.08 3.61
CA TRP A 17 5.43 4.84 4.21
C TRP A 17 6.40 6.02 4.10
N ILE A 18 6.89 6.53 5.24
CA ILE A 18 7.85 7.64 5.23
C ILE A 18 9.21 7.16 4.68
N PRO A 19 9.74 7.78 3.62
CA PRO A 19 11.04 7.38 3.08
C PRO A 19 12.14 7.69 4.10
N PRO A 20 13.15 6.80 4.25
CA PRO A 20 14.23 6.97 5.22
C PRO A 20 15.13 8.18 4.94
N SER A 21 15.07 8.74 3.72
CA SER A 21 15.76 9.97 3.31
C SER A 21 15.15 11.25 3.93
N CYS A 22 13.90 11.23 4.39
CA CYS A 22 13.23 12.39 5.01
C CYS A 22 13.50 12.47 6.52
N ARG A 23 14.77 12.69 6.91
CA ARG A 23 15.15 12.83 8.33
C ARG A 23 14.83 14.22 8.90
N THR A 24 14.79 15.24 8.04
CA THR A 24 14.54 16.65 8.37
C THR A 24 13.09 16.92 8.80
N PHE A 25 12.88 17.88 9.70
CA PHE A 25 11.54 18.27 10.19
C PHE A 25 10.59 18.65 9.03
N TYR A 26 11.05 19.47 8.09
CA TYR A 26 10.28 19.86 6.89
C TYR A 26 9.91 18.67 6.01
N GLY A 27 10.81 17.70 5.82
CA GLY A 27 10.52 16.50 5.02
C GLY A 27 9.42 15.64 5.65
N LYS A 28 9.40 15.52 6.98
CA LYS A 28 8.33 14.83 7.71
C LYS A 28 7.00 15.55 7.58
N LEU A 29 6.99 16.89 7.69
CA LEU A 29 5.78 17.69 7.57
C LEU A 29 5.19 17.60 6.16
N LEU A 30 6.03 17.71 5.13
CA LEU A 30 5.61 17.63 3.73
C LEU A 30 5.07 16.25 3.38
N TYR A 31 5.70 15.19 3.90
CA TYR A 31 5.19 13.83 3.75
C TYR A 31 3.89 13.61 4.54
N ALA A 32 3.74 14.17 5.74
CA ALA A 32 2.49 14.10 6.48
C ALA A 32 1.34 14.80 5.74
N ALA A 33 1.60 15.96 5.14
CA ALA A 33 0.65 16.65 4.27
C ALA A 33 0.29 15.80 3.03
N TYR A 34 1.27 15.14 2.42
CA TYR A 34 1.05 14.21 1.32
C TYR A 34 0.19 13.01 1.74
N THR A 35 0.48 12.36 2.86
CA THR A 35 -0.35 11.27 3.39
C THR A 35 -1.77 11.74 3.68
N ALA A 36 -1.95 12.92 4.27
CA ALA A 36 -3.28 13.51 4.50
C ALA A 36 -4.03 13.76 3.18
N PHE A 37 -3.34 14.24 2.15
CA PHE A 37 -3.90 14.43 0.82
C PHE A 37 -4.34 13.10 0.18
N VAL A 38 -3.53 12.04 0.28
CA VAL A 38 -3.91 10.70 -0.22
C VAL A 38 -5.12 10.14 0.52
N ILE A 39 -5.19 10.30 1.86
CA ILE A 39 -6.36 9.89 2.65
C ILE A 39 -7.60 10.68 2.22
N PHE A 40 -7.46 11.99 1.99
CA PHE A 40 -8.56 12.83 1.50
C PHE A 40 -9.08 12.34 0.14
N LEU A 41 -8.20 12.00 -0.80
CA LEU A 41 -8.59 11.42 -2.09
C LEU A 41 -9.33 10.08 -1.93
N LEU A 42 -8.85 9.19 -1.05
CA LEU A 42 -9.51 7.91 -0.75
C LEU A 42 -10.91 8.13 -0.15
N CYS A 43 -11.05 9.06 0.79
CA CYS A 43 -12.36 9.41 1.36
C CYS A 43 -13.30 9.99 0.29
N SER A 44 -12.83 10.89 -0.56
CA SER A 44 -13.62 11.44 -1.66
C SER A 44 -14.07 10.35 -2.64
N PHE A 45 -13.20 9.38 -2.94
CA PHE A 45 -13.53 8.24 -3.78
C PHE A 45 -14.60 7.35 -3.14
N CYS A 46 -14.48 7.02 -1.85
CA CYS A 46 -15.51 6.29 -1.12
C CYS A 46 -16.87 6.99 -1.14
N ILE A 47 -16.89 8.31 -0.93
CA ILE A 47 -18.11 9.12 -0.97
C ILE A 47 -18.71 9.09 -2.37
N SER A 48 -17.90 9.23 -3.43
CA SER A 48 -18.37 9.16 -4.81
C SER A 48 -19.01 7.81 -5.13
N GLN A 49 -18.42 6.69 -4.69
CA GLN A 49 -18.98 5.36 -4.92
C GLN A 49 -20.28 5.15 -4.13
N PHE A 50 -20.37 5.69 -2.91
CA PHE A 50 -21.61 5.67 -2.13
C PHE A 50 -22.74 6.48 -2.79
N LEU A 51 -22.43 7.68 -3.29
CA LEU A 51 -23.38 8.51 -4.03
C LEU A 51 -23.82 7.82 -5.32
N ASN A 52 -22.92 7.13 -6.02
CA ASN A 52 -23.26 6.36 -7.22
C ASN A 52 -24.29 5.27 -6.91
N VAL A 53 -24.13 4.53 -5.81
CA VAL A 53 -25.11 3.52 -5.38
C VAL A 53 -26.48 4.13 -5.07
N ILE A 54 -26.51 5.28 -4.37
CA ILE A 54 -27.78 5.94 -4.00
C ILE A 54 -28.49 6.54 -5.21
N LEU A 55 -27.74 7.23 -6.09
CA LEU A 55 -28.30 7.99 -7.21
C LEU A 55 -28.65 7.11 -8.42
N ASN A 56 -28.00 5.95 -8.57
CA ASN A 56 -28.18 5.07 -9.72
C ASN A 56 -29.22 3.96 -9.49
N VAL A 57 -30.15 4.13 -8.54
CA VAL A 57 -31.19 3.12 -8.21
C VAL A 57 -32.39 3.22 -9.16
N ARG A 58 -32.18 2.97 -10.45
CA ARG A 58 -33.29 2.93 -11.43
C ARG A 58 -33.86 1.53 -11.63
N THR A 59 -33.05 0.49 -11.47
CA THR A 59 -33.47 -0.92 -11.56
C THR A 59 -32.65 -1.80 -10.60
N ALA A 60 -33.21 -2.93 -10.16
CA ALA A 60 -32.57 -3.83 -9.19
C ALA A 60 -31.23 -4.41 -9.70
N GLU A 61 -31.08 -4.64 -11.01
CA GLU A 61 -29.82 -5.11 -11.61
C GLU A 61 -28.72 -4.03 -11.55
N GLU A 62 -29.03 -2.80 -11.94
CA GLU A 62 -28.09 -1.66 -11.88
C GLU A 62 -27.66 -1.34 -10.45
N LEU A 63 -28.57 -1.53 -9.48
CA LEU A 63 -28.28 -1.42 -8.06
C LEU A 63 -27.29 -2.50 -7.62
N SER A 64 -27.53 -3.75 -8.00
CA SER A 64 -26.67 -4.88 -7.64
C SER A 64 -25.24 -4.70 -8.16
N ASP A 65 -25.09 -4.30 -9.42
CA ASP A 65 -23.77 -4.05 -10.02
C ASP A 65 -23.04 -2.88 -9.34
N SER A 66 -23.75 -1.77 -9.10
CA SER A 66 -23.18 -0.61 -8.40
C SER A 66 -22.80 -0.95 -6.95
N PHE A 67 -23.61 -1.76 -6.25
CA PHE A 67 -23.30 -2.25 -4.91
C PHE A 67 -22.06 -3.15 -4.90
N TYR A 68 -21.91 -4.02 -5.89
CA TYR A 68 -20.75 -4.89 -5.98
C TYR A 68 -19.46 -4.08 -6.15
N MET A 69 -19.47 -3.08 -7.05
CA MET A 69 -18.34 -2.15 -7.22
C MET A 69 -18.06 -1.33 -5.96
N PHE A 70 -19.10 -0.91 -5.24
CA PHE A 70 -18.97 -0.20 -3.97
C PHE A 70 -18.33 -1.05 -2.88
N ILE A 71 -18.78 -2.30 -2.70
CA ILE A 71 -18.22 -3.23 -1.73
C ILE A 71 -16.74 -3.52 -2.06
N ALA A 72 -16.42 -3.77 -3.33
CA ALA A 72 -15.05 -3.98 -3.78
C ALA A 72 -14.16 -2.76 -3.46
N SER A 73 -14.68 -1.55 -3.68
CA SER A 73 -14.00 -0.29 -3.37
C SER A 73 -13.77 -0.10 -1.87
N ILE A 74 -14.77 -0.40 -1.02
CA ILE A 74 -14.62 -0.38 0.45
C ILE A 74 -13.54 -1.37 0.89
N LEU A 75 -13.56 -2.61 0.39
CA LEU A 75 -12.57 -3.62 0.75
C LEU A 75 -11.15 -3.18 0.38
N SER A 76 -10.98 -2.55 -0.79
CA SER A 76 -9.70 -1.97 -1.20
C SER A 76 -9.24 -0.85 -0.24
N CYS A 77 -10.15 0.07 0.12
CA CYS A 77 -9.85 1.15 1.06
C CYS A 77 -9.51 0.61 2.46
N CYS A 78 -10.22 -0.41 2.94
CA CYS A 78 -9.93 -1.09 4.20
C CYS A 78 -8.54 -1.73 4.22
N LYS A 79 -8.08 -2.33 3.10
CA LYS A 79 -6.71 -2.86 2.98
C LYS A 79 -5.68 -1.75 3.12
N ILE A 80 -5.87 -0.62 2.45
CA ILE A 80 -4.96 0.53 2.52
C ILE A 80 -4.93 1.10 3.95
N PHE A 81 -6.10 1.26 4.57
CA PHE A 81 -6.19 1.74 5.96
C PHE A 81 -5.52 0.79 6.95
N THR A 82 -5.72 -0.51 6.79
CA THR A 82 -5.07 -1.54 7.61
C THR A 82 -3.54 -1.49 7.48
N LEU A 83 -3.02 -1.30 6.25
CA LEU A 83 -1.59 -1.10 6.03
C LEU A 83 -1.08 0.17 6.73
N LEU A 84 -1.87 1.25 6.70
CA LEU A 84 -1.51 2.53 7.32
C LEU A 84 -1.44 2.43 8.86
N VAL A 85 -2.40 1.75 9.48
CA VAL A 85 -2.43 1.50 10.93
C VAL A 85 -1.30 0.55 11.35
N ASN A 86 -1.07 -0.51 10.58
CA ASN A 86 -0.05 -1.51 10.87
C ASN A 86 1.36 -1.13 10.37
N HIS A 87 1.56 0.10 9.89
CA HIS A 87 2.85 0.61 9.41
C HIS A 87 4.00 0.40 10.43
N LYS A 88 3.72 0.54 11.73
CA LYS A 88 4.71 0.25 12.80
C LYS A 88 5.11 -1.23 12.84
N ALA A 89 4.15 -2.14 12.68
CA ALA A 89 4.41 -3.58 12.66
C ALA A 89 5.22 -3.98 11.43
N ILE A 90 4.88 -3.43 10.26
CA ILE A 90 5.64 -3.62 9.00
C ILE A 90 7.09 -3.16 9.17
N ARG A 91 7.33 -2.06 9.91
CA ARG A 91 8.69 -1.57 10.22
C ARG A 91 9.47 -2.52 11.10
N ILE A 92 8.83 -3.05 12.13
CA ILE A 92 9.46 -4.02 13.02
C ILE A 92 9.81 -5.29 12.25
N LEU A 93 8.89 -5.79 11.43
CA LEU A 93 9.10 -6.96 10.58
C LEU A 93 10.26 -6.74 9.60
N SER A 94 10.26 -5.61 8.90
CA SER A 94 11.32 -5.25 7.95
C SER A 94 12.68 -5.15 8.63
N ARG A 95 12.74 -4.58 9.84
CA ARG A 95 13.98 -4.54 10.63
C ARG A 95 14.42 -5.94 11.03
N LYS A 96 13.51 -6.80 11.48
CA LYS A 96 13.81 -8.19 11.84
C LYS A 96 14.35 -9.02 10.67
N LEU A 97 13.88 -8.74 9.46
CA LEU A 97 14.40 -9.36 8.23
C LEU A 97 15.83 -8.91 7.85
N ASP A 98 16.27 -7.75 8.35
CA ASP A 98 17.62 -7.20 8.12
C ASP A 98 18.58 -7.49 9.30
N GLU A 99 18.07 -8.06 10.39
CA GLU A 99 18.81 -8.47 11.60
C GLU A 99 19.02 -9.99 11.63
N GLU A 100 20.02 -10.47 12.39
CA GLU A 100 20.20 -11.90 12.65
C GLU A 100 18.98 -12.47 13.40
N PRO A 101 18.47 -13.67 13.04
CA PRO A 101 19.04 -14.68 12.16
C PRO A 101 18.61 -14.60 10.68
N CYS A 102 17.74 -13.64 10.29
CA CYS A 102 17.16 -13.58 8.95
C CYS A 102 18.06 -12.89 7.91
N LYS A 103 19.15 -12.29 8.38
CA LYS A 103 20.17 -11.71 7.51
C LYS A 103 20.87 -12.82 6.72
N PRO A 104 20.92 -12.74 5.38
CA PRO A 104 21.57 -13.76 4.57
C PRO A 104 23.06 -13.79 4.86
N ILE A 105 23.59 -14.97 5.16
CA ILE A 105 25.01 -15.20 5.44
C ILE A 105 25.65 -15.98 4.29
N ASP A 106 24.89 -16.89 3.67
CA ASP A 106 25.38 -17.77 2.60
C ASP A 106 25.03 -17.26 1.18
N GLU A 107 25.88 -17.60 0.22
CA GLU A 107 25.70 -17.30 -1.21
C GLU A 107 24.38 -17.89 -1.76
N GLN A 108 23.95 -19.07 -1.26
CA GLN A 108 22.67 -19.67 -1.66
C GLN A 108 21.49 -18.84 -1.14
N GLU A 109 21.54 -18.36 0.10
CA GLU A 109 20.50 -17.52 0.70
C GLU A 109 20.37 -16.17 -0.04
N ILE A 110 21.50 -15.56 -0.44
CA ILE A 110 21.52 -14.34 -1.25
C ILE A 110 20.84 -14.59 -2.60
N THR A 111 21.11 -15.72 -3.24
CA THR A 111 20.51 -16.09 -4.53
C THR A 111 19.00 -16.29 -4.42
N ILE A 112 18.54 -16.99 -3.39
CA ILE A 112 17.12 -17.19 -3.09
C ILE A 112 16.43 -15.84 -2.87
N ARG A 113 17.01 -15.00 -2.03
CA ARG A 113 16.47 -13.67 -1.72
C ARG A 113 16.34 -12.80 -2.97
N ARG A 114 17.37 -12.78 -3.83
CA ARG A 114 17.35 -12.03 -5.09
C ARG A 114 16.27 -12.54 -6.05
N ARG A 115 16.01 -13.85 -6.08
CA ARG A 115 14.93 -14.45 -6.88
C ARG A 115 13.57 -13.97 -6.42
N PHE A 116 13.32 -13.94 -5.10
CA PHE A 116 12.07 -13.42 -4.55
C PHE A 116 11.91 -11.92 -4.78
N ASP A 117 12.94 -11.11 -4.53
CA ASP A 117 12.88 -9.66 -4.79
C ASP A 117 12.56 -9.36 -6.26
N LYS A 118 13.12 -10.14 -7.20
CA LYS A 118 12.82 -10.02 -8.64
C LYS A 118 11.39 -10.42 -8.96
N SER A 119 10.89 -11.52 -8.38
CA SER A 119 9.51 -11.98 -8.55
C SER A 119 8.49 -10.95 -8.06
N ILE A 120 8.75 -10.36 -6.89
CA ILE A 120 7.94 -9.27 -6.32
C ILE A 120 7.94 -8.07 -7.25
N GLY A 121 9.12 -7.69 -7.79
CA GLY A 121 9.24 -6.62 -8.77
C GLY A 121 8.39 -6.85 -10.03
N TYR A 122 8.40 -8.06 -10.60
CA TYR A 122 7.57 -8.39 -11.76
C TYR A 122 6.07 -8.34 -11.44
N MET A 123 5.63 -8.92 -10.31
CA MET A 123 4.22 -8.84 -9.89
C MET A 123 3.76 -7.40 -9.74
N ILE A 124 4.61 -6.55 -9.16
CA ILE A 124 4.30 -5.13 -8.98
C ILE A 124 4.11 -4.43 -10.32
N ILE A 125 5.00 -4.65 -11.28
CA ILE A 125 4.88 -4.07 -12.62
C ILE A 125 3.58 -4.54 -13.27
N PHE A 126 3.25 -5.83 -13.15
CA PHE A 126 2.01 -6.39 -13.68
C PHE A 126 0.73 -5.84 -13.02
N ILE A 127 0.79 -5.42 -11.75
CA ILE A 127 -0.37 -4.79 -11.09
C ILE A 127 -0.55 -3.33 -11.55
N ILE A 128 0.52 -2.67 -11.99
CA ILE A 128 0.52 -1.27 -12.40
C ILE A 128 0.20 -1.10 -13.91
N VAL A 129 0.54 -2.10 -14.74
CA VAL A 129 0.33 -2.14 -16.20
C VAL A 129 -0.96 -2.88 -16.54
#